data_AF-A0A8K0A218-F1
#
_entry.id   AF-A0A8K0A218-F1
#
_cell.length_a   1.000
_cell.length_b   1.000
_cell.length_c   1.000
_cell.angle_alpha   90.00
_cell.angle_beta   90.00
_cell.angle_gamma   90.00
#
_symmetry.space_group_name_H-M   'P 1'
#
loop_
_entity.id
_entity.type
_entity.pdbx_description
1 polymer ?
#
loop_
_entity_poly.entity_id
_entity_poly.type
_entity_poly.pdbx_seq_one_letter_code
_entity_poly.pdbx_strand_id
1 'polypeptide(L)'
;MSGQEKYKGVAFLTKSSDPKDGLAKVTLKVENATADPSWPLSVDTEVMVPPGTSVYNMLLQAFHNGAIKFQAGWYGNYWSHFIESINGLKEESTMAYHSVWSFEDGKGNAFDRGVDLISVYDGDTIVFRYFKYRHA
;
A
#
# COMPACT_ATOMS: atom_id res chain seq x y z
N MET A 1 -24.77 -1.83 -3.16
CA MET A 1 -24.17 -1.24 -4.38
C MET A 1 -22.70 -1.60 -4.37
N SER A 2 -22.27 -2.43 -5.33
CA SER A 2 -20.94 -3.06 -5.36
C SER A 2 -19.86 -2.08 -5.81
N GLY A 3 -18.69 -2.14 -5.18
CA GLY A 3 -17.58 -1.18 -5.28
C GLY A 3 -16.79 -1.20 -6.60
N GLN A 4 -17.42 -1.46 -7.74
CA GLN A 4 -16.72 -1.54 -9.04
C GLN A 4 -16.88 -0.30 -9.94
N GLU A 5 -17.72 0.68 -9.62
CA GLU A 5 -18.04 1.77 -10.56
C GLU A 5 -17.28 3.11 -10.39
N LYS A 6 -16.26 3.22 -9.52
CA LYS A 6 -15.60 4.52 -9.25
C LYS A 6 -14.22 4.77 -9.88
N TYR A 7 -13.66 3.85 -10.66
CA TYR A 7 -12.26 3.97 -11.12
C TYR A 7 -12.07 4.55 -12.55
N LYS A 8 -12.98 5.40 -13.03
CA LYS A 8 -12.95 5.92 -14.42
C LYS A 8 -11.87 6.99 -14.72
N GLY A 9 -10.94 7.26 -13.80
CA GLY A 9 -9.96 8.35 -13.94
C GLY A 9 -8.48 7.95 -13.85
N VAL A 10 -8.14 6.69 -13.60
CA VAL A 10 -6.75 6.25 -13.43
C VAL A 10 -6.36 5.37 -14.62
N ALA A 11 -5.40 5.84 -15.41
CA ALA A 11 -4.79 5.03 -16.47
C ALA A 11 -3.92 3.94 -15.81
N PHE A 12 -4.47 2.76 -15.60
CA PHE A 12 -3.73 1.59 -15.14
C PHE A 12 -2.88 1.05 -16.27
N LEU A 13 -1.58 0.87 -16.01
CA LEU A 13 -0.65 0.34 -16.98
C LEU A 13 -0.70 -1.20 -16.97
N THR A 14 -0.81 -1.81 -18.14
CA THR A 14 -0.51 -3.25 -18.29
C THR A 14 1.00 -3.44 -18.28
N LYS A 15 1.51 -4.47 -17.59
CA LYS A 15 2.94 -4.83 -17.51
C LYS A 15 3.67 -4.59 -18.85
N SER A 16 4.44 -3.51 -18.93
CA SER A 16 5.43 -3.31 -19.99
C SER A 16 6.72 -4.01 -19.59
N SER A 17 7.30 -4.75 -20.52
CA SER A 17 8.59 -5.45 -20.35
C SER A 17 9.78 -4.62 -20.84
N ASP A 18 9.57 -3.35 -21.22
CA ASP A 18 10.62 -2.52 -21.84
C ASP A 18 11.08 -1.39 -20.89
N PRO A 19 12.34 -1.37 -20.43
CA PRO A 19 12.87 -0.36 -19.50
C PRO A 19 13.01 1.07 -20.09
N LYS A 20 12.42 1.35 -21.26
CA LYS A 20 12.50 2.65 -21.96
C LYS A 20 11.24 3.52 -21.84
N ASP A 21 10.22 3.07 -21.12
CA ASP A 21 8.91 3.75 -21.09
C ASP A 21 8.81 4.94 -20.13
N GLY A 22 9.92 5.34 -19.49
CA GLY A 22 9.94 6.49 -18.56
C GLY A 22 9.14 6.25 -17.26
N LEU A 23 8.82 4.99 -16.95
CA LEU A 23 8.17 4.58 -15.72
C LEU A 23 9.17 4.51 -14.56
N ALA A 24 8.72 4.88 -13.38
CA ALA A 24 9.40 4.63 -12.13
C ALA A 24 9.20 3.17 -11.71
N LYS A 25 10.30 2.48 -11.40
CA LYS A 25 10.32 1.20 -10.71
C LYS A 25 10.38 1.44 -9.21
N VAL A 26 9.29 1.11 -8.53
CA VAL A 26 9.14 1.30 -7.07
C VAL A 26 9.07 -0.06 -6.39
N THR A 27 9.79 -0.23 -5.30
CA THR A 27 9.69 -1.44 -4.47
C THR A 27 8.59 -1.26 -3.44
N LEU A 28 7.58 -2.11 -3.48
CA LEU A 28 6.56 -2.23 -2.44
C LEU A 28 6.92 -3.40 -1.53
N LYS A 29 7.10 -3.13 -0.24
CA LYS A 29 7.26 -4.16 0.79
C LYS A 29 6.04 -4.18 1.69
N VAL A 30 5.55 -5.37 1.99
CA VAL A 30 4.43 -5.60 2.91
C VAL A 30 4.92 -6.53 4.01
N GLU A 31 5.09 -6.00 5.21
CA GLU A 31 5.69 -6.68 6.34
C GLU A 31 4.66 -6.98 7.43
N ASN A 32 4.73 -8.18 7.97
CA ASN A 32 4.00 -8.55 9.17
C ASN A 32 4.93 -8.48 10.38
N ALA A 33 5.03 -7.30 11.00
CA ALA A 33 5.89 -7.08 12.16
C ALA A 33 5.36 -7.74 13.45
N THR A 34 4.17 -8.35 13.41
CA THR A 34 3.58 -9.08 14.54
C THR A 34 3.95 -10.56 14.54
N ALA A 35 4.58 -11.04 13.46
CA ALA A 35 4.92 -12.44 13.23
C ALA A 35 3.70 -13.38 13.37
N ASP A 36 2.51 -12.97 12.92
CA ASP A 36 1.40 -13.92 12.72
C ASP A 36 1.92 -15.12 11.89
N PRO A 37 1.99 -16.33 12.47
CA PRO A 37 2.66 -17.47 11.86
C PRO A 37 1.90 -18.01 10.63
N SER A 38 0.66 -17.57 10.40
CA SER A 38 -0.13 -17.93 9.22
C SER A 38 0.17 -17.06 7.99
N TRP A 39 1.03 -16.04 8.12
CA TRP A 39 1.34 -15.09 7.06
C TRP A 39 2.87 -14.95 6.86
N PRO A 40 3.36 -14.86 5.60
CA PRO A 40 4.80 -14.73 5.33
C PRO A 40 5.37 -13.47 5.98
N LEU A 41 6.58 -13.48 6.54
CA LEU A 41 7.09 -12.30 7.28
C LEU A 41 7.17 -11.03 6.41
N SER A 42 7.45 -11.17 5.12
CA SER A 42 7.38 -10.07 4.14
C SER A 42 6.92 -10.57 2.78
N VAL A 43 6.24 -9.70 2.04
CA VAL A 43 5.98 -9.82 0.61
C VAL A 43 6.56 -8.59 -0.08
N ASP A 44 7.52 -8.81 -0.97
CA ASP A 44 8.19 -7.76 -1.72
C ASP A 44 7.77 -7.85 -3.19
N THR A 45 7.42 -6.73 -3.80
CA THR A 45 7.05 -6.66 -5.22
C THR A 45 7.52 -5.38 -5.87
N GLU A 46 7.85 -5.45 -7.17
CA GLU A 46 8.19 -4.28 -7.97
C GLU A 46 6.93 -3.78 -8.68
N VAL A 47 6.67 -2.48 -8.55
CA VAL A 47 5.52 -1.81 -9.17
C VAL A 47 6.03 -0.75 -10.14
N MET A 48 5.63 -0.88 -11.40
CA MET A 48 5.95 0.10 -12.45
C MET A 48 4.81 1.12 -12.54
N VAL A 49 5.11 2.40 -12.32
CA VAL A 49 4.14 3.51 -12.36
C VAL A 49 4.76 4.76 -12.99
N PRO A 50 3.97 5.70 -13.54
CA PRO A 50 4.50 7.00 -13.93
C PRO A 50 5.16 7.70 -12.73
N PRO A 51 6.33 8.36 -12.91
CA PRO A 51 6.94 9.15 -11.83
C PRO A 51 5.97 10.20 -11.28
N GLY A 52 5.96 10.41 -9.96
CA GLY A 52 5.05 11.33 -9.29
C GLY A 52 3.69 10.74 -8.92
N THR A 53 3.40 9.49 -9.32
CA THR A 53 2.19 8.75 -8.91
C THR A 53 2.10 8.68 -7.38
N SER A 54 0.89 8.78 -6.81
CA SER A 54 0.73 8.66 -5.36
C SER A 54 0.94 7.22 -4.87
N VAL A 55 1.32 7.04 -3.61
CA VAL A 55 1.41 5.71 -2.98
C VAL A 55 0.09 4.93 -3.12
N TYR A 56 -1.05 5.60 -2.96
CA TYR A 56 -2.36 4.96 -3.16
C TYR A 56 -2.56 4.42 -4.58
N ASN A 57 -2.23 5.23 -5.60
CA ASN A 57 -2.34 4.79 -7.00
C ASN A 57 -1.32 3.69 -7.34
N MET A 58 -0.14 3.71 -6.71
CA MET A 58 0.82 2.61 -6.79
C MET A 58 0.24 1.32 -6.20
N LEU A 59 -0.46 1.38 -5.06
CA LEU A 59 -1.15 0.21 -4.49
C LEU A 59 -2.26 -0.31 -5.42
N LEU A 60 -3.05 0.59 -6.03
CA LEU A 60 -4.06 0.20 -7.02
C LEU A 60 -3.42 -0.49 -8.24
N GLN A 61 -2.27 -0.01 -8.70
CA GLN A 61 -1.51 -0.65 -9.78
C GLN A 61 -1.01 -2.04 -9.37
N ALA A 62 -0.48 -2.19 -8.17
CA ALA A 62 -0.05 -3.49 -7.63
C ALA A 62 -1.23 -4.47 -7.52
N PHE A 63 -2.39 -3.99 -7.08
CA PHE A 63 -3.64 -4.75 -7.04
C PHE A 63 -4.11 -5.19 -8.42
N HIS A 64 -4.13 -4.26 -9.38
CA HIS A 64 -4.53 -4.54 -10.75
C HIS A 64 -3.61 -5.58 -11.42
N ASN A 65 -2.31 -5.55 -11.10
CA ASN A 65 -1.33 -6.51 -11.57
C ASN A 65 -1.42 -7.88 -10.86
N GLY A 66 -2.30 -8.02 -9.86
CA GLY A 66 -2.44 -9.23 -9.05
C GLY A 66 -1.29 -9.47 -8.07
N ALA A 67 -0.43 -8.46 -7.84
CA ALA A 67 0.71 -8.58 -6.93
C ALA A 67 0.28 -8.57 -5.46
N ILE A 68 -0.79 -7.82 -5.14
CA ILE A 68 -1.40 -7.77 -3.82
C ILE A 68 -2.93 -7.79 -3.93
N LYS A 69 -3.58 -8.11 -2.81
CA LYS A 69 -4.99 -7.76 -2.55
C LYS A 69 -5.00 -6.69 -1.46
N PHE A 70 -5.79 -5.65 -1.56
CA PHE A 70 -5.93 -4.70 -0.45
C PHE A 70 -7.32 -4.08 -0.39
N GLN A 71 -7.66 -3.53 0.77
CA GLN A 71 -8.86 -2.71 1.00
C GLN A 71 -8.44 -1.39 1.64
N ALA A 72 -9.15 -0.32 1.30
CA ALA A 72 -8.87 1.00 1.84
C ALA A 72 -10.15 1.83 1.92
N GLY A 73 -10.25 2.67 2.96
CA GLY A 73 -11.38 3.56 3.22
C GLY A 73 -10.96 5.03 3.13
N TRP A 74 -11.79 5.87 2.51
CA TRP A 74 -11.53 7.31 2.44
C TRP A 74 -11.78 7.99 3.80
N TYR A 75 -10.80 8.75 4.29
CA TYR A 75 -10.91 9.55 5.49
C TYR A 75 -10.76 11.04 5.19
N GLY A 76 -11.89 11.76 5.17
CA GLY A 76 -11.94 13.18 4.76
C GLY A 76 -11.06 14.11 5.59
N ASN A 77 -10.89 13.85 6.89
CA ASN A 77 -10.05 14.69 7.76
C ASN A 77 -8.57 14.68 7.35
N TYR A 78 -8.12 13.62 6.68
CA TYR A 78 -6.73 13.44 6.25
C TYR A 78 -6.57 13.57 4.73
N TRP A 79 -7.66 13.81 4.00
CA TRP A 79 -7.68 13.91 2.54
C TRP A 79 -6.96 12.73 1.87
N SER A 80 -7.11 11.55 2.46
CA SER A 80 -6.40 10.34 2.05
C SER A 80 -7.19 9.10 2.42
N HIS A 81 -6.88 8.01 1.74
CA HIS A 81 -7.29 6.68 2.10
C HIS A 81 -6.47 6.14 3.27
N PHE A 82 -7.11 5.35 4.13
CA PHE A 82 -6.46 4.50 5.13
C PHE A 82 -6.49 3.07 4.62
N ILE A 83 -5.38 2.35 4.77
CA ILE A 83 -5.26 0.97 4.31
C ILE A 83 -5.78 0.05 5.41
N GLU A 84 -6.94 -0.55 5.16
CA GLU A 84 -7.65 -1.37 6.14
C GLU A 84 -7.23 -2.84 6.07
N SER A 85 -6.71 -3.29 4.92
CA SER A 85 -6.16 -4.64 4.80
C SER A 85 -5.21 -4.78 3.62
N ILE A 86 -4.21 -5.67 3.77
CA ILE A 86 -3.36 -6.15 2.67
C ILE A 86 -3.24 -7.67 2.76
N ASN A 87 -3.44 -8.37 1.64
CA ASN A 87 -3.34 -9.82 1.49
C ASN A 87 -4.09 -10.62 2.56
N GLY A 88 -5.24 -10.10 3.02
CA GLY A 88 -6.12 -10.74 4.00
C GLY A 88 -5.85 -10.38 5.45
N LEU A 89 -4.70 -9.76 5.79
CA LEU A 89 -4.45 -9.21 7.12
C LEU A 89 -5.19 -7.88 7.26
N LYS A 90 -6.19 -7.85 8.16
CA LYS A 90 -7.09 -6.72 8.38
C LYS A 90 -6.74 -5.96 9.64
N GLU A 91 -6.96 -4.66 9.62
CA GLU A 91 -7.04 -3.88 10.85
C GLU A 91 -8.16 -4.42 11.74
N GLU A 92 -7.87 -4.51 13.03
CA GLU A 92 -8.77 -5.00 14.06
C GLU A 92 -8.71 -4.05 15.25
N SER A 93 -9.87 -3.64 15.74
CA SER A 93 -9.96 -2.93 17.01
C SER A 93 -10.89 -3.71 17.93
N THR A 94 -10.32 -4.32 18.96
CA THR A 94 -11.04 -5.07 19.99
C THR A 94 -10.77 -4.45 21.36
N MET A 95 -11.45 -4.92 22.41
CA MET A 95 -11.15 -4.51 23.79
C MET A 95 -9.76 -4.95 24.28
N ALA A 96 -9.12 -5.94 23.63
CA ALA A 96 -7.85 -6.50 24.06
C ALA A 96 -6.66 -6.03 23.22
N TYR A 97 -6.88 -5.81 21.92
CA TYR A 97 -5.83 -5.46 20.96
C TYR A 97 -6.34 -4.46 19.93
N HIS A 98 -5.40 -3.70 19.40
CA HIS A 98 -5.58 -2.89 18.21
C HIS A 98 -4.50 -3.25 17.19
N SER A 99 -4.87 -3.33 15.92
CA SER A 99 -3.93 -3.52 14.81
C SER A 99 -4.15 -2.50 13.70
N VAL A 100 -3.04 -2.08 13.09
CA VAL A 100 -2.99 -1.03 12.07
C VAL A 100 -1.97 -1.35 10.99
N TRP A 101 -2.18 -0.76 9.82
CA TRP A 101 -1.14 -0.62 8.81
C TRP A 101 -0.45 0.74 8.93
N SER A 102 0.84 0.71 9.26
CA SER A 102 1.72 1.88 9.11
C SER A 102 2.41 1.83 7.76
N PHE A 103 2.85 2.98 7.26
CA PHE A 103 3.73 3.02 6.09
C PHE A 103 4.89 4.00 6.24
N GLU A 104 6.02 3.62 5.67
CA GLU A 104 7.32 4.29 5.81
C GLU A 104 8.13 4.18 4.51
N ASP A 105 9.18 4.99 4.40
CA ASP A 105 10.16 4.84 3.33
C ASP A 105 11.06 3.60 3.56
N GLY A 106 11.87 3.23 2.56
CA GLY A 106 12.83 2.12 2.67
C GLY A 106 13.94 2.30 3.70
N LYS A 107 14.01 3.44 4.41
CA LYS A 107 14.97 3.74 5.47
C LYS A 107 14.32 3.69 6.86
N GLY A 108 13.02 3.41 6.94
CA GLY A 108 12.26 3.36 8.20
C GLY A 108 11.75 4.72 8.68
N ASN A 109 11.74 5.75 7.82
CA ASN A 109 11.14 7.04 8.18
C ASN A 109 9.64 7.01 7.88
N ALA A 110 8.83 7.27 8.90
CA ALA A 110 7.39 7.44 8.72
C ALA A 110 7.09 8.68 7.88
N PHE A 111 6.09 8.59 7.01
CA PHE A 111 5.59 9.74 6.25
C PHE A 111 4.74 10.65 7.13
N ASP A 112 4.75 11.95 6.82
CA ASP A 112 4.02 12.98 7.56
C ASP A 112 2.56 13.17 7.08
N ARG A 113 2.17 12.47 6.02
CA ARG A 113 0.89 12.61 5.32
C ARG A 113 0.40 11.25 4.83
N GLY A 114 -0.87 11.17 4.42
CA GLY A 114 -1.49 9.93 3.94
C GLY A 114 -1.05 9.50 2.53
N VAL A 115 -1.36 8.25 2.18
CA VAL A 115 -0.93 7.56 0.95
C VAL A 115 -1.35 8.24 -0.36
N ASP A 116 -2.40 9.06 -0.36
CA ASP A 116 -2.80 9.83 -1.55
C ASP A 116 -1.89 11.03 -1.81
N LEU A 117 -1.14 11.48 -0.79
CA LEU A 117 -0.38 12.73 -0.80
C LEU A 117 1.14 12.52 -0.90
N ILE A 118 1.59 11.26 -0.88
CA ILE A 118 2.99 10.89 -1.06
C ILE A 118 3.20 10.41 -2.48
N SER A 119 4.06 11.10 -3.24
CA SER A 119 4.45 10.71 -4.59
C SER A 119 5.65 9.76 -4.57
N VAL A 120 5.67 8.82 -5.52
CA VAL A 120 6.78 7.88 -5.71
C VAL A 120 7.55 8.13 -7.00
N TYR A 121 8.85 7.85 -6.96
CA TYR A 121 9.82 8.03 -8.03
C TYR A 121 10.68 6.77 -8.23
N ASP A 122 11.46 6.74 -9.30
CA ASP A 122 12.28 5.58 -9.64
C ASP A 122 13.28 5.25 -8.52
N GLY A 123 13.33 3.97 -8.14
CA GLY A 123 14.18 3.48 -7.06
C GLY A 123 13.60 3.66 -5.65
N ASP A 124 12.44 4.31 -5.50
CA ASP A 124 11.79 4.42 -4.19
C ASP A 124 11.43 3.04 -3.63
N THR A 125 11.44 2.96 -2.30
CA THR A 125 10.91 1.82 -1.56
C THR A 125 9.86 2.32 -0.60
N ILE A 126 8.66 1.74 -0.67
CA ILE A 126 7.54 2.00 0.22
C ILE A 126 7.28 0.72 1.02
N VAL A 127 7.29 0.84 2.34
CA VAL A 127 7.08 -0.28 3.25
C VAL A 127 5.75 -0.09 3.96
N PHE A 128 4.86 -1.07 3.85
CA PHE A 128 3.66 -1.19 4.66
C PHE A 128 3.92 -2.22 5.75
N ARG A 129 3.77 -1.83 7.01
CA ARG A 129 4.02 -2.70 8.15
C ARG A 129 2.76 -2.86 8.99
N TYR A 130 2.35 -4.10 9.17
CA TYR A 130 1.24 -4.46 10.04
C TYR A 130 1.73 -4.55 11.49
N PHE A 131 1.10 -3.76 12.36
CA PHE A 131 1.34 -3.77 13.80
C PHE A 131 0.09 -4.26 14.52
N LYS A 132 0.28 -5.00 15.61
CA LYS A 132 -0.75 -5.42 16.55
C LYS A 132 -0.19 -5.20 17.95
N TYR A 133 -0.84 -4.34 18.70
CA TYR A 133 -0.46 -4.03 20.06
C TYR A 133 -1.62 -4.25 21.00
N ARG A 134 -1.30 -4.60 22.24
CA ARG A 134 -2.29 -4.80 23.30
C ARG A 134 -2.66 -3.44 23.87
N HIS A 135 -3.92 -3.26 24.24
CA HIS A 135 -4.27 -2.12 25.09
C HIS A 135 -3.52 -2.26 26.41
N ALA A 136 -2.96 -1.13 26.87
CA ALA A 136 -2.31 -1.05 28.18
C ALA A 136 -3.35 -1.13 29.31
#